data_AF-A0A7C5C299-F1
#
_entry.id   AF-A0A7C5C299-F1
#
_cell.length_a   1.000
_cell.length_b   1.000
_cell.length_c   1.000
_cell.angle_alpha   90.00
_cell.angle_beta   90.00
_cell.angle_gamma   90.00
#
_symmetry.space_group_name_H-M   'P 1'
#
loop_
_entity.id
_entity.type
_entity.pdbx_description
1 polymer ?
#
loop_
_entity_poly.entity_id
_entity_poly.type
_entity_poly.pdbx_seq_one_letter_code
_entity_poly.pdbx_strand_id
1 'polypeptide(L)' 'MAKINVETPSVVHAETELDEDKRDLSLRPQSLSEFLGQAAMKENLAVFIRAAKERGESLDHLFLIGPPGLGKTT' A
#
# COMPACT_ATOMS: atom_id res chain seq x y z
N MET A 1 22.32 -16.85 -53.58
CA MET A 1 22.75 -16.75 -52.17
C MET A 1 22.17 -15.46 -51.60
N ALA A 2 21.08 -15.55 -50.82
CA ALA A 2 20.33 -14.39 -50.36
C ALA A 2 20.97 -13.78 -49.09
N LYS A 3 21.15 -12.45 -49.10
CA LYS A 3 21.53 -11.67 -47.91
C LYS A 3 20.28 -11.44 -47.08
N ILE A 4 20.26 -11.87 -45.82
CA ILE A 4 19.17 -11.62 -44.88
C ILE A 4 19.53 -10.37 -44.08
N ASN A 5 18.78 -9.30 -44.31
CA ASN A 5 18.78 -8.07 -43.51
C ASN A 5 17.84 -8.28 -42.31
N VAL A 6 18.39 -8.41 -41.11
CA VAL A 6 17.59 -8.60 -39.89
C VAL A 6 17.16 -7.24 -39.37
N GLU A 7 15.87 -6.95 -39.50
CA GLU A 7 15.20 -5.85 -38.78
C GLU A 7 15.06 -6.21 -37.29
N THR A 8 15.33 -5.23 -36.44
CA THR A 8 15.34 -5.27 -34.96
C THR A 8 14.01 -5.67 -34.33
N PRO A 9 14.01 -6.30 -33.13
CA PRO A 9 12.99 -6.04 -32.13
C PRO A 9 13.58 -5.27 -30.93
N SER A 10 12.89 -4.20 -30.55
CA SER A 10 13.16 -3.37 -29.38
C SER A 10 13.23 -4.20 -28.10
N VAL A 11 14.35 -4.11 -27.39
CA VAL A 11 14.49 -4.65 -26.05
C VAL A 11 13.63 -3.78 -25.11
N VAL A 12 12.64 -4.39 -24.48
CA VAL A 12 11.71 -3.73 -23.54
C VAL A 12 12.50 -3.18 -22.35
N HIS A 13 12.48 -1.86 -22.19
CA HIS A 13 13.09 -1.17 -21.05
C HIS A 13 12.33 -1.50 -19.76
N ALA A 14 13.09 -1.75 -18.68
CA ALA A 14 12.62 -1.96 -17.31
C ALA A 14 12.10 -0.65 -16.65
N GLU A 15 11.35 0.16 -17.39
CA GLU A 15 10.71 1.39 -16.89
C GLU A 15 9.30 1.10 -16.32
N THR A 16 8.78 -0.12 -16.48
CA THR A 16 7.38 -0.47 -16.20
C THR A 16 7.11 -0.95 -14.77
N GLU A 17 8.05 -1.65 -14.12
CA GLU A 17 7.83 -2.21 -12.76
C GLU A 17 7.73 -1.12 -11.68
N LEU A 18 8.58 -0.09 -11.75
CA LEU A 18 8.58 1.02 -10.79
C LEU A 18 7.30 1.86 -10.84
N ASP A 19 6.64 1.93 -12.00
CA ASP A 19 5.40 2.68 -12.17
C ASP A 19 4.15 1.89 -11.77
N GLU A 20 4.24 0.55 -11.73
CA GLU A 20 3.14 -0.29 -11.24
C GLU A 20 3.05 -0.23 -9.70
N ASP A 21 4.17 -0.36 -8.99
CA ASP A 21 4.22 -0.21 -7.53
C ASP A 21 3.78 1.19 -7.07
N LYS A 22 4.18 2.25 -7.78
CA LYS A 22 3.74 3.62 -7.48
C LYS A 22 2.23 3.79 -7.65
N ARG A 23 1.64 3.12 -8.65
CA ARG A 23 0.19 3.12 -8.86
C ARG A 23 -0.54 2.30 -7.81
N ASP A 24 0.04 1.20 -7.33
CA ASP A 24 -0.55 0.42 -6.24
C ASP A 24 -0.53 1.20 -4.91
N LEU A 25 0.57 1.92 -4.63
CA LEU A 25 0.67 2.79 -3.46
C LEU A 25 -0.38 3.91 -3.43
N SER A 26 -0.78 4.43 -4.59
CA SER A 26 -1.80 5.48 -4.67
C SER A 26 -3.22 4.97 -4.42
N LEU A 27 -3.46 3.66 -4.58
CA LEU A 27 -4.75 3.02 -4.29
C LEU A 27 -4.90 2.63 -2.81
N ARG A 28 -3.79 2.56 -2.07
CA ARG A 28 -3.84 2.26 -0.64
C ARG A 28 -4.28 3.50 0.14
N PRO A 29 -5.23 3.34 1.08
CA PRO A 29 -5.70 4.44 1.90
C PRO A 29 -4.53 5.07 2.67
N GLN A 30 -4.39 6.39 2.57
CA GLN A 30 -3.34 7.15 3.26
C GLN A 30 -3.78 7.56 4.66
N SER A 31 -5.08 7.56 4.90
CA SER A 31 -5.69 7.90 6.19
C SER A 31 -6.59 6.80 6.70
N LEU A 32 -6.73 6.70 8.03
CA LEU A 32 -7.64 5.74 8.66
C LEU A 32 -9.10 5.94 8.21
N SER A 33 -9.47 7.17 7.83
CA SER A 33 -10.79 7.50 7.26
C SER A 33 -11.05 6.91 5.88
N GLU A 34 -10.01 6.79 5.05
CA GLU A 34 -10.11 6.19 3.71
C GLU A 34 -10.17 4.66 3.74
N PHE A 35 -9.76 4.03 4.85
CA PHE A 35 -9.80 2.58 4.99
C PHE A 35 -11.24 2.06 4.98
N LEU A 36 -11.60 1.26 3.98
CA LEU A 36 -12.97 0.76 3.81
C LEU A 36 -13.24 -0.47 4.70
N GLY A 37 -14.39 -0.50 5.36
CA GLY A 37 -14.78 -1.58 6.27
C GLY A 37 -14.18 -1.46 7.68
N GLN A 38 -14.20 -2.55 8.44
CA GLN A 38 -13.63 -2.66 9.81
C GLN A 38 -14.06 -1.54 10.78
N ALA A 39 -15.31 -1.08 10.73
CA ALA A 39 -15.78 0.12 11.44
C ALA A 39 -15.43 0.13 12.94
N ALA A 40 -15.72 -0.96 13.65
CA ALA A 40 -15.44 -1.06 15.09
C ALA A 40 -13.93 -0.98 15.41
N MET A 41 -13.08 -1.61 14.60
CA MET A 41 -11.63 -1.54 14.77
C MET A 41 -11.13 -0.11 14.52
N LYS A 42 -11.60 0.53 13.44
CA LYS A 42 -11.23 1.91 13.11
C LYS A 42 -11.61 2.90 14.21
N GLU A 43 -12.81 2.75 14.78
CA GLU A 43 -13.27 3.62 15.86
C GLU A 43 -12.39 3.50 17.10
N ASN A 44 -12.09 2.27 17.53
CA ASN A 44 -11.16 2.03 18.63
C ASN A 44 -9.77 2.60 18.35
N LEU A 45 -9.21 2.32 17.16
CA LEU A 45 -7.88 2.81 16.78
C LEU A 45 -7.83 4.34 16.72
N ALA A 46 -8.89 4.99 16.24
CA ALA A 46 -8.98 6.45 16.20
C ALA A 46 -8.91 7.07 17.61
N VAL A 47 -9.54 6.45 18.61
CA VAL A 47 -9.45 6.89 20.02
C VAL A 47 -8.02 6.78 20.53
N PHE A 48 -7.33 5.65 20.30
CA PHE A 48 -5.94 5.48 20.74
C PHE A 48 -4.99 6.48 20.06
N ILE A 49 -5.10 6.66 18.75
CA ILE A 49 -4.29 7.62 18.00
C ILE A 49 -4.52 9.04 18.52
N ARG A 50 -5.78 9.42 18.76
CA ARG A 50 -6.11 10.74 19.29
C ARG A 50 -5.49 10.93 20.68
N ALA A 51 -5.64 9.96 21.58
CA ALA A 51 -5.10 10.04 22.92
C ALA A 51 -3.56 10.15 22.92
N ALA A 52 -2.85 9.37 22.09
CA ALA A 52 -1.40 9.47 21.95
C ALA A 52 -0.96 10.84 21.42
N LYS A 53 -1.67 11.38 20.42
CA LYS A 53 -1.44 12.73 19.90
C LYS A 53 -1.66 13.82 20.95
N GLU A 54 -2.73 13.72 21.74
CA GLU A 54 -3.03 14.69 22.81
C GLU A 54 -1.98 14.66 23.93
N ARG A 55 -1.38 13.50 24.21
CA ARG A 55 -0.23 13.38 25.14
C ARG A 55 1.10 13.81 24.54
N GLY A 56 1.20 13.93 23.21
CA GLY A 56 2.47 14.20 22.52
C GLY A 56 3.44 13.01 22.57
N GLU A 57 2.92 11.79 22.71
CA GLU A 57 3.69 10.56 22.85
C GLU A 57 3.51 9.65 21.63
N SER A 58 4.36 8.62 21.53
CA SER A 58 4.15 7.57 20.53
C SER A 58 2.89 6.76 20.86
N LEU A 59 2.24 6.22 19.82
CA LEU A 59 1.18 5.24 20.01
C LEU A 59 1.74 3.99 20.69
N ASP A 60 0.98 3.42 21.62
CA ASP A 60 1.35 2.17 22.30
C ASP A 60 1.50 1.00 21.31
N HIS A 61 2.06 -0.11 21.77
CA HIS A 61 2.21 -1.31 20.96
C HIS A 61 0.83 -1.93 20.63
N LEU A 62 0.57 -2.16 19.34
CA LEU A 62 -0.64 -2.82 18.85
C LEU A 62 -0.33 -4.21 18.29
N PHE A 63 -1.26 -5.14 18.50
CA PHE A 63 -1.23 -6.46 17.89
C PHE A 63 -2.49 -6.66 17.04
N LEU A 64 -2.32 -6.77 15.72
CA LEU A 64 -3.42 -6.94 14.77
C LEU A 64 -3.55 -8.43 14.39
N ILE A 65 -4.64 -9.06 14.80
CA ILE A 65 -4.93 -10.48 14.55
C ILE A 65 -6.12 -10.61 13.61
N GLY A 66 -6.05 -11.55 12.67
CA GLY A 66 -7.21 -11.97 11.91
C GLY A 66 -6.85 -12.80 10.68
N PRO A 67 -7.85 -13.42 10.02
CA PRO A 67 -7.69 -14.12 8.74
C PRO A 67 -6.88 -13.33 7.68
N PRO A 68 -6.25 -14.01 6.71
CA PRO A 68 -5.54 -13.34 5.63
C PRO A 68 -6.49 -12.43 4.81
N GLY A 69 -5.96 -11.35 4.22
CA GLY A 69 -6.72 -10.45 3.34
C GLY A 69 -7.51 -9.33 4.04
N LEU A 70 -7.41 -9.17 5.37
CA LEU A 70 -8.16 -8.15 6.13
C LEU A 70 -7.48 -6.77 6.22
N GLY A 71 -6.42 -6.51 5.46
CA GLY A 71 -5.76 -5.20 5.43
C GLY A 71 -5.00 -4.83 6.71
N LYS A 72 -4.43 -5.82 7.42
CA LYS A 72 -3.66 -5.59 8.67
C LYS A 72 -2.36 -4.81 8.47
N THR A 73 -1.83 -4.81 7.25
CA THR A 73 -0.55 -4.19 6.86
C THR A 73 -0.74 -3.12 5.78
N THR A 74 -1.98 -2.68 5.58
CA THR A 74 -2.37 -1.62 4.65
C THR A 74 -2.20 -0.27 5.33
#